data_AF-A0A5S9MKS0-F1
#
_entry.id   AF-A0A5S9MKS0-F1
#
_cell.length_a   1.000
_cell.length_b   1.000
_cell.length_c   1.000
_cell.angle_alpha   90.00
_cell.angle_beta   90.00
_cell.angle_gamma   90.00
#
_symmetry.space_group_name_H-M   'P 1'
#
loop_
_entity.id
_entity.type
_entity.pdbx_description
1 polymer ?
#
loop_
_entity_poly.entity_id
_entity_poly.type
_entity_poly.pdbx_seq_one_letter_code
_entity_poly.pdbx_strand_id
1 'polypeptide(L)' 'MAAKIKDIAEKAGLSIATVSRVLNQDPNLSVTDQTREKVYAAAEALSYQKRRHSNIHKKNRLSLLDDRKGRA' A
#
# COMPACT_ATOMS: atom_id res chain seq x y z
N MET A 1 8.90 -6.35 15.97
CA MET A 1 9.51 -7.04 14.82
C MET A 1 8.69 -6.69 13.57
N ALA A 2 9.27 -5.95 12.62
CA ALA A 2 8.56 -5.54 11.40
C ALA A 2 8.83 -6.55 10.28
N ALA A 3 7.79 -7.02 9.58
CA ALA A 3 7.95 -7.87 8.40
C ALA A 3 8.76 -7.10 7.35
N LYS A 4 9.93 -7.64 6.98
CA LYS A 4 10.80 -7.03 5.98
C LYS A 4 10.50 -7.65 4.62
N ILE A 5 10.82 -6.92 3.55
CA ILE A 5 10.70 -7.42 2.17
C ILE A 5 11.52 -8.72 1.98
N LYS A 6 12.57 -8.92 2.78
CA LYS A 6 13.33 -10.17 2.88
C LYS A 6 12.46 -11.38 3.22
N ASP A 7 11.63 -11.30 4.26
CA ASP A 7 10.77 -12.40 4.67
C ASP A 7 9.77 -12.79 3.57
N ILE A 8 9.25 -11.80 2.84
CA ILE A 8 8.34 -12.03 1.71
C ILE A 8 9.06 -12.75 0.58
N ALA A 9 10.31 -12.36 0.31
CA ALA A 9 11.15 -12.97 -0.71
C ALA A 9 11.47 -14.43 -0.38
N GLU A 10 11.84 -14.73 0.86
CA GLU A 10 12.11 -16.09 1.33
C GLU A 10 10.85 -16.97 1.26
N LYS A 11 9.70 -16.43 1.65
CA LYS A 11 8.42 -17.16 1.63
C LYS A 11 7.87 -17.39 0.22
N ALA A 12 8.10 -16.45 -0.70
CA ALA A 12 7.71 -16.59 -2.10
C ALA A 12 8.73 -17.39 -2.94
N GLY A 13 9.91 -17.69 -2.40
CA GLY A 13 11.00 -18.35 -3.12
C GLY A 13 11.61 -17.48 -4.22
N LEU A 14 11.62 -16.16 -4.02
CA LEU A 14 12.09 -15.17 -4.99
C LEU A 14 13.19 -14.31 -4.38
N SER A 15 13.93 -13.62 -5.25
CA SER A 15 14.90 -12.62 -4.79
C SER A 15 14.21 -11.37 -4.25
N ILE A 16 14.83 -10.74 -3.25
CA ILE A 16 14.38 -9.47 -2.64
C ILE A 16 14.16 -8.41 -3.72
N ALA A 17 15.06 -8.36 -4.71
CA ALA A 17 14.97 -7.45 -5.85
C ALA A 17 13.70 -7.70 -6.68
N THR A 18 13.36 -8.97 -6.93
CA THR A 18 12.15 -9.37 -7.67
C THR A 18 10.89 -8.97 -6.90
N VAL A 19 10.81 -9.31 -5.61
CA VAL A 19 9.66 -8.94 -4.77
C VAL A 19 9.53 -7.42 -4.64
N SER A 20 10.63 -6.70 -4.45
CA SER A 20 10.64 -5.23 -4.40
C SER A 20 10.09 -4.63 -5.69
N ARG A 21 10.58 -5.10 -6.85
CA ARG A 21 10.13 -4.63 -8.17
C ARG A 21 8.66 -4.98 -8.44
N VAL A 22 8.20 -6.19 -8.05
CA VAL A 22 6.78 -6.61 -8.17
C VAL A 22 5.88 -5.75 -7.30
N LEU A 23 6.24 -5.54 -6.03
CA LEU A 23 5.47 -4.70 -5.10
C LEU A 23 5.49 -3.21 -5.48
N ASN A 24 6.53 -2.75 -6.19
CA ASN A 24 6.62 -1.42 -6.76
C ASN A 24 6.04 -1.30 -8.17
N GLN A 25 5.48 -2.38 -8.73
CA GLN A 25 4.89 -2.42 -10.06
C GLN A 25 5.85 -1.94 -11.16
N ASP A 26 7.10 -2.41 -11.12
CA ASP A 26 8.09 -2.08 -12.14
C ASP A 26 7.63 -2.56 -13.53
N PRO A 27 7.46 -1.65 -14.51
CA PRO A 27 6.91 -1.99 -15.83
C PRO A 27 7.88 -2.81 -16.69
N ASN A 28 9.16 -2.84 -16.35
CA ASN A 28 10.19 -3.60 -17.06
C ASN A 28 10.30 -5.04 -16.55
N LEU A 29 9.69 -5.34 -15.40
CA LEU A 29 9.66 -6.67 -14.82
C LEU A 29 8.34 -7.38 -15.17
N SER A 30 8.36 -8.13 -16.27
CA SER A 30 7.32 -9.12 -16.57
C SER A 30 7.56 -10.39 -15.75
N VAL A 31 6.60 -10.69 -14.87
CA VAL A 31 6.51 -11.93 -14.10
C VAL A 31 5.22 -12.64 -14.48
N THR A 32 5.21 -13.97 -14.38
CA THR A 32 3.99 -14.73 -14.62
C THR A 32 2.96 -14.44 -13.53
N ASP A 33 1.68 -14.65 -13.85
CA ASP A 33 0.59 -14.46 -12.90
C ASP A 33 0.77 -15.35 -11.66
N GLN A 34 1.26 -16.59 -11.84
CA GLN A 34 1.63 -17.46 -10.71
C GLN A 34 2.66 -16.83 -9.77
N THR A 35 3.68 -16.15 -10.30
CA THR A 35 4.71 -15.49 -9.49
C THR A 35 4.13 -14.28 -8.77
N ARG A 36 3.28 -13.48 -9.43
CA ARG A 36 2.57 -12.36 -8.79
C ARG A 36 1.72 -12.85 -7.65
N GLU A 37 0.88 -13.85 -7.88
CA GLU A 37 -0.04 -14.40 -6.90
C GLU A 37 0.70 -14.93 -5.66
N LYS A 38 1.83 -15.64 -5.87
CA LYS A 38 2.72 -16.06 -4.76
C LYS A 38 3.28 -14.90 -3.96
N VAL A 39 3.72 -13.82 -4.63
CA VAL A 39 4.24 -12.62 -3.95
C VAL A 39 3.15 -11.93 -3.14
N TYR A 40 1.96 -11.77 -3.71
CA TYR A 40 0.82 -11.16 -3.02
C TYR A 40 0.36 -12.02 -1.83
N ALA A 41 0.21 -13.33 -2.01
CA ALA A 41 -0.13 -14.25 -0.93
C ALA A 41 0.90 -14.26 0.20
N ALA A 42 2.21 -14.23 -0.13
CA ALA A 42 3.28 -14.14 0.85
C ALA A 42 3.23 -12.80 1.61
N ALA A 43 2.99 -11.69 0.90
CA ALA A 43 2.87 -10.36 1.47
C ALA A 43 1.65 -10.26 2.40
N GLU A 44 0.49 -10.81 2.01
CA GLU A 44 -0.71 -10.88 2.85
C GLU A 44 -0.49 -11.76 4.09
N ALA A 45 0.10 -12.94 3.91
CA ALA A 45 0.38 -13.86 5.02
C ALA A 45 1.39 -13.30 6.04
N LEU A 46 2.25 -12.37 5.61
CA LEU A 46 3.18 -11.66 6.48
C LEU A 46 2.59 -10.37 7.06
N SER A 47 1.31 -10.08 6.78
CA SER A 47 0.70 -8.77 7.06
C SER A 47 1.64 -7.64 6.65
N TYR A 48 2.16 -7.70 5.41
CA TYR A 48 2.80 -6.55 4.78
C TYR A 48 1.72 -5.52 4.51
N GLN A 49 1.27 -4.89 5.60
CA GLN A 49 0.66 -3.61 5.58
C GLN A 49 1.79 -2.69 5.13
N LYS A 50 1.91 -2.51 3.81
CA LYS A 50 2.38 -1.24 3.26
C LYS A 50 1.56 -0.25 4.05
N ARG A 51 2.15 0.38 5.08
CA ARG A 51 1.43 1.28 5.97
C ARG A 51 0.90 2.32 5.02
N ARG A 52 -0.35 2.14 4.58
CA ARG A 52 -1.19 3.21 4.10
C ARG A 52 -1.24 4.04 5.36
N HIS A 53 -0.31 5.00 5.45
CA HIS A 53 -0.48 6.15 6.28
C HIS A 53 -1.75 6.73 5.73
N SER A 54 -2.85 6.23 6.27
CA SER A 54 -4.17 6.68 6.00
C SER A 54 -4.08 8.12 6.43
N ASN A 55 -3.90 9.01 5.45
CA ASN A 55 -4.10 10.45 5.54
C ASN A 55 -5.59 10.74 5.85
N ILE A 56 -6.19 9.93 6.72
CA ILE A 56 -7.44 10.14 7.43
C ILE A 56 -7.06 11.01 8.62
N HIS A 57 -6.49 12.19 8.38
CA HIS A 57 -6.48 13.26 9.35
C HIS A 57 -7.20 14.44 8.69
N LYS A 58 -8.53 14.36 8.78
CA LYS A 58 -9.50 15.46 8.81
C LYS A 58 -9.49 16.44 7.63
N LYS A 59 -9.97 15.99 6.49
CA LYS A 59 -10.74 16.86 5.58
C LYS A 59 -12.20 16.83 6.05
N ASN A 60 -12.57 17.76 6.93
CA ASN A 60 -13.93 18.31 7.16
C ASN A 60 -14.03 18.89 8.56
N ARG A 61 -13.81 20.21 8.73
CA ARG A 61 -14.53 21.01 9.75
C ARG A 61 -14.40 22.53 9.60
N LEU A 62 -14.26 23.08 8.40
CA LEU A 62 -14.37 24.53 8.23
C LEU A 62 -14.95 24.91 6.88
N SER A 63 -16.25 24.70 6.72
CA SER A 63 -17.04 25.32 5.65
C SER A 63 -18.48 25.54 6.13
N LEU A 64 -18.64 26.28 7.22
CA LEU A 64 -19.86 27.04 7.44
C LEU A 64 -19.43 28.47 7.79
N LEU A 65 -19.10 29.24 6.76
CA LEU A 65 -19.48 30.65 6.77
C LEU A 65 -20.99 30.64 6.53
N ASP A 66 -21.77 30.78 7.59
CA ASP A 66 -23.18 31.13 7.44
C ASP A 66 -23.25 32.66 7.33
N ASP A 67 -23.35 33.10 6.09
CA ASP A 67 -23.74 34.45 5.69
C ASP A 67 -25.07 34.84 6.33
N ARG A 68 -25.04 35.42 7.53
CA ARG A 68 -26.17 36.22 8.04
C ARG A 68 -26.07 37.64 7.50
N LYS A 69 -26.17 37.76 6.17
CA LYS A 69 -26.55 38.98 5.48
C LYS A 69 -28.05 39.20 5.70
N GLY A 70 -28.39 40.26 6.42
CA GLY A 70 -29.63 41.00 6.26
C GLY A 70 -30.90 40.38 6.83
N ARG A 71 -31.39 40.95 7.93
CA ARG A 71 -32.81 41.29 8.06
C ARG A 71 -32.94 42.62 8.80
N ALA A 72 -33.60 43.55 8.09
CA ALA A 72 -34.37 44.72 8.54
C ALA A 72 -33.76 45.61 9.62
#